data_AF-A0A5C3LYL3-F1
#
_entry.id   AF-A0A5C3LYL3-F1
#
_cell.length_a   1.000
_cell.length_b   1.000
_cell.length_c   1.000
_cell.angle_alpha   90.00
_cell.angle_beta   90.00
_cell.angle_gamma   90.00
#
_symmetry.space_group_name_H-M   'P 1'
#
loop_
_entity.id
_entity.type
_entity.pdbx_description
1 polymer ?
#
loop_
_entity_poly.entity_id
_entity_poly.type
_entity_poly.pdbx_seq_one_letter_code
_entity_poly.pdbx_strand_id
1 'polypeptide(L)'
;ELEAISAYFQIVDYHDDFASYQRWGKIKLLNGRTLCSRLSDTQPGNKSNHFYRLFEAQDSKFGEALAFYEVKIIDKVHLIAVYQPLHNVIQTLGTVLRGNWSNEIKVLNISMVVDIIGIWSPSDDAKNIYILRKHPGLAHLNEEESGKNDGLDELEYGNNGKEVEEEK
;
A
#
# COMPACT_ATOMS: atom_id res chain seq x y z
N GLU A 1 -4.21 18.17 2.03
CA GLU A 1 -3.01 17.47 1.52
C GLU A 1 -1.84 18.43 1.34
N LEU A 2 -1.92 19.45 0.47
CA LEU A 2 -0.81 20.39 0.23
C LEU A 2 -0.31 21.13 1.47
N GLU A 3 -1.21 21.53 2.38
CA GLU A 3 -0.85 22.14 3.67
C GLU A 3 0.01 21.19 4.52
N ALA A 4 -0.36 19.91 4.61
CA ALA A 4 0.41 18.90 5.33
C ALA A 4 1.78 18.64 4.67
N ILE A 5 1.86 18.73 3.34
CA ILE A 5 3.13 18.63 2.60
C ILE A 5 4.03 19.83 2.90
N SER A 6 3.49 21.06 2.88
CA SER A 6 4.23 22.27 3.24
C SER A 6 4.75 22.21 4.68
N ALA A 7 3.88 21.84 5.63
CA ALA A 7 4.27 21.65 7.03
C ALA A 7 5.37 20.59 7.19
N TYR A 8 5.31 19.48 6.44
CA TYR A 8 6.35 18.45 6.45
C TYR A 8 7.70 19.00 6.01
N PHE A 9 7.75 19.76 4.90
CA PHE A 9 9.00 20.32 4.40
C PHE A 9 9.59 21.38 5.32
N GLN A 10 8.76 22.18 5.99
CA GLN A 10 9.22 23.09 7.04
C GLN A 10 9.87 22.36 8.21
N ILE A 11 9.37 21.18 8.59
CA ILE A 11 9.95 20.36 9.66
C ILE A 11 11.28 19.71 9.25
N VAL A 12 11.45 19.37 7.97
CA VAL A 12 12.70 18.77 7.44
C VAL A 12 13.68 19.81 6.87
N ASP A 13 13.58 21.06 7.35
CA ASP A 13 14.45 22.20 7.01
C ASP A 13 14.48 22.59 5.51
N TYR A 14 13.38 22.37 4.79
CA TYR A 14 13.16 22.95 3.46
C TYR A 14 12.20 24.13 3.58
N HIS A 15 12.72 25.34 3.37
CA HIS A 15 11.96 26.59 3.48
C HIS A 15 11.59 27.22 2.13
N ASP A 16 12.07 26.65 1.03
CA ASP A 16 11.77 27.14 -0.32
C ASP A 16 10.40 26.66 -0.82
N ASP A 17 9.80 27.47 -1.69
CA ASP A 17 8.55 27.15 -2.35
C ASP A 17 8.69 25.96 -3.31
N PHE A 18 7.57 25.25 -3.53
CA PHE A 18 7.51 24.16 -4.49
C PHE A 18 7.68 24.72 -5.92
N ALA A 19 8.74 24.32 -6.61
CA ALA A 19 8.94 24.66 -8.01
C ALA A 19 7.89 23.98 -8.89
N SER A 20 7.54 22.73 -8.56
CA SER A 20 6.45 21.98 -9.18
C SER A 20 6.07 20.78 -8.32
N TYR A 21 4.86 20.25 -8.51
CA TYR A 21 4.50 18.95 -7.95
C TYR A 21 3.63 18.14 -8.92
N GLN A 22 3.75 16.82 -8.83
CA GLN A 22 2.87 15.86 -9.49
C GLN A 22 2.21 14.96 -8.47
N ARG A 23 0.95 14.56 -8.72
CA ARG A 23 0.14 13.71 -7.83
C ARG A 23 -0.30 12.45 -8.55
N TRP A 24 -0.14 11.28 -7.93
CA TRP A 24 -0.58 10.01 -8.51
C TRP A 24 -1.03 8.99 -7.45
N GLY A 25 -1.63 7.89 -7.91
CA GLY A 25 -2.31 6.92 -7.05
C GLY A 25 -1.60 5.57 -6.82
N LYS A 26 -0.48 5.29 -7.49
CA LYS A 26 0.25 4.02 -7.37
C LYS A 26 1.77 4.22 -7.38
N ILE A 27 2.49 3.51 -6.53
CA ILE A 27 3.95 3.56 -6.53
C ILE A 27 4.59 2.21 -6.26
N LYS A 28 5.71 1.95 -6.92
CA LYS A 28 6.55 0.77 -6.67
C LYS A 28 7.48 1.05 -5.50
N LEU A 29 7.39 0.21 -4.47
CA LEU A 29 8.24 0.25 -3.28
C LEU A 29 9.61 -0.38 -3.56
N LEU A 30 10.57 -0.12 -2.68
CA LEU A 30 11.93 -0.71 -2.76
C LEU A 30 11.92 -2.25 -2.72
N ASN A 31 10.93 -2.84 -2.03
CA ASN A 31 10.75 -4.29 -1.97
C ASN A 31 10.09 -4.88 -3.24
N GLY A 32 9.87 -4.07 -4.27
CA GLY A 32 9.29 -4.47 -5.55
C GLY A 32 7.76 -4.53 -5.59
N ARG A 33 7.09 -4.44 -4.44
CA ARG A 33 5.61 -4.44 -4.35
C ARG A 33 5.06 -3.07 -4.76
N THR A 34 3.81 -3.03 -5.22
CA THR A 34 3.15 -1.77 -5.62
C THR A 34 2.13 -1.35 -4.57
N LEU A 35 2.40 -0.22 -3.91
CA LEU A 35 1.46 0.43 -3.01
C LEU A 35 0.49 1.31 -3.82
N CYS A 36 -0.79 1.11 -3.62
CA CYS A 36 -1.86 1.94 -4.18
C CYS A 36 -2.29 2.98 -3.15
N SER A 37 -3.07 3.98 -3.56
CA SER A 37 -3.65 4.97 -2.66
C SER A 37 -5.14 5.11 -2.93
N ARG A 38 -5.89 5.80 -2.06
CA ARG A 38 -7.33 6.07 -2.29
C ARG A 38 -7.60 6.76 -3.63
N LEU A 39 -6.67 7.60 -4.09
CA LEU A 39 -6.76 8.25 -5.40
C LEU A 39 -6.82 7.24 -6.57
N SER A 40 -6.30 6.02 -6.39
CA SER A 40 -6.34 5.01 -7.44
C SER A 40 -7.74 4.39 -7.62
N ASP A 41 -8.60 4.44 -6.62
CA ASP A 41 -9.94 3.82 -6.67
C ASP A 41 -11.02 4.72 -7.24
N THR A 42 -10.73 6.02 -7.37
CA THR A 42 -11.63 6.96 -8.04
C THR A 42 -11.56 6.86 -9.56
N GLN A 43 -10.66 6.03 -10.10
CA GLN A 43 -10.52 5.82 -11.55
C GLN A 43 -11.46 4.70 -12.05
N PRO A 44 -12.28 4.96 -13.08
CA PRO A 44 -13.19 3.95 -13.63
C PRO A 44 -12.42 2.74 -14.17
N GLY A 45 -12.89 1.53 -13.83
CA GLY A 45 -12.30 0.25 -14.26
C GLY A 45 -11.29 -0.36 -13.28
N ASN A 46 -10.90 0.34 -12.23
CA ASN A 46 -9.99 -0.21 -11.20
C ASN A 46 -10.84 -0.95 -10.14
N LYS A 47 -10.82 -2.28 -10.14
CA LYS A 47 -11.45 -3.08 -9.06
C LYS A 47 -10.79 -2.68 -7.73
N SER A 48 -11.61 -2.44 -6.70
CA SER A 48 -11.20 -1.88 -5.41
C SER A 48 -10.01 -2.64 -4.82
N ASN A 49 -8.83 -2.03 -4.89
CA ASN A 49 -7.57 -2.60 -4.38
C ASN A 49 -7.33 -2.11 -2.95
N HIS A 50 -8.38 -2.12 -2.12
CA HIS A 50 -8.32 -1.59 -0.75
C HIS A 50 -7.17 -2.20 0.06
N PHE A 51 -6.86 -3.48 -0.19
CA PHE A 51 -5.79 -4.22 0.46
C PHE A 51 -4.36 -3.75 0.10
N TYR A 52 -4.20 -2.95 -0.94
CA TYR A 52 -2.89 -2.46 -1.38
C TYR A 52 -2.65 -0.99 -0.99
N ARG A 53 -3.48 -0.39 -0.13
CA ARG A 53 -3.28 1.00 0.32
C ARG A 53 -2.57 1.13 1.65
N LEU A 54 -2.49 0.01 2.35
CA LEU A 54 -2.11 -0.03 3.75
C LEU A 54 -0.66 -0.44 3.84
N PHE A 55 0.10 0.30 4.64
CA PHE A 55 1.53 0.10 4.71
C PHE A 55 2.06 0.13 6.14
N GLU A 56 3.21 -0.51 6.29
CA GLU A 56 4.10 -0.39 7.42
C GLU A 56 5.32 0.43 6.96
N ALA A 57 5.62 1.48 7.70
CA ALA A 57 6.81 2.29 7.56
C ALA A 57 7.78 2.01 8.70
N GLN A 58 9.01 2.52 8.56
CA GLN A 58 10.03 2.50 9.59
C GLN A 58 9.49 3.01 10.93
N ASP A 59 10.10 2.55 12.02
CA ASP A 59 9.66 2.77 13.41
C ASP A 59 8.27 2.19 13.74
N SER A 60 7.84 1.14 13.02
CA SER A 60 6.51 0.52 13.20
C SER A 60 5.36 1.53 13.07
N LYS A 61 5.46 2.47 12.13
CA LYS A 61 4.37 3.39 11.81
C LYS A 61 3.46 2.75 10.77
N PHE A 62 2.15 2.84 10.97
CA PHE A 62 1.17 2.24 10.07
C PHE A 62 0.25 3.31 9.50
N GLY A 63 -0.23 3.09 8.28
CA GLY A 63 -1.11 4.06 7.63
C GLY A 63 -1.80 3.56 6.38
N GLU A 64 -2.81 4.31 5.96
CA GLU A 64 -3.44 4.17 4.65
C GLU A 64 -2.99 5.31 3.74
N ALA A 65 -2.44 4.98 2.58
CA ALA A 65 -2.04 5.95 1.57
C ALA A 65 -3.25 6.65 0.92
N LEU A 66 -3.25 7.98 0.95
CA LEU A 66 -4.27 8.82 0.31
C LEU A 66 -3.86 9.17 -1.12
N ALA A 67 -2.63 9.67 -1.28
CA ALA A 67 -2.01 10.00 -2.56
C ALA A 67 -0.48 10.03 -2.44
N PHE A 68 0.19 9.92 -3.57
CA PHE A 68 1.63 10.09 -3.68
C PHE A 68 1.95 11.38 -4.42
N TYR A 69 3.07 12.00 -4.05
CA TYR A 69 3.54 13.21 -4.70
C TYR A 69 5.02 13.14 -5.04
N GLU A 70 5.34 13.72 -6.20
CA GLU A 70 6.69 14.15 -6.57
C GLU A 70 6.70 15.64 -6.32
N VAL A 71 7.52 16.10 -5.41
CA VAL A 71 7.68 17.52 -5.11
C VAL A 71 9.08 17.92 -5.51
N LYS A 72 9.18 18.90 -6.40
CA LYS A 72 10.45 19.51 -6.78
C LYS A 72 10.65 20.77 -5.95
N ILE A 73 11.68 20.77 -5.12
CA ILE A 73 12.10 21.93 -4.32
C ILE A 73 13.51 22.27 -4.78
N ILE A 74 13.68 23.46 -5.34
CA ILE A 74 14.90 23.87 -6.05
C ILE A 74 15.23 22.82 -7.15
N ASP A 75 16.35 22.09 -6.98
CA ASP A 75 16.88 21.08 -7.90
C ASP A 75 16.80 19.66 -7.33
N LYS A 76 16.06 19.47 -6.22
CA LYS A 76 15.85 18.16 -5.61
C LYS A 76 14.42 17.67 -5.82
N VAL A 77 14.32 16.38 -6.12
CA VAL A 77 13.06 15.67 -6.29
C VAL A 77 12.78 14.84 -5.06
N HIS A 78 11.61 15.05 -4.46
CA HIS A 78 11.18 14.36 -3.26
C HIS A 78 9.94 13.52 -3.56
N LEU A 79 10.05 12.21 -3.33
CA LEU A 79 8.93 11.29 -3.44
C LEU A 79 8.32 11.08 -2.05
N ILE A 80 7.10 11.57 -1.87
CA ILE A 80 6.39 11.53 -0.58
C ILE A 80 5.03 10.83 -0.69
N ALA A 81 4.61 10.21 0.41
CA ALA A 81 3.29 9.66 0.59
C ALA A 81 2.50 10.54 1.57
N VAL A 82 1.31 10.97 1.15
CA VAL A 82 0.31 11.57 2.02
C VAL A 82 -0.60 10.46 2.51
N TYR A 83 -0.77 10.34 3.82
CA TYR A 83 -1.43 9.19 4.40
C TYR A 83 -2.25 9.55 5.64
N GLN A 84 -3.22 8.69 5.94
CA GLN A 84 -3.95 8.69 7.21
C GLN A 84 -3.25 7.73 8.17
N PRO A 85 -2.68 8.20 9.30
CA PRO A 85 -1.96 7.35 10.22
C PRO A 85 -2.91 6.50 11.06
N LEU A 86 -2.47 5.29 11.39
CA LEU A 86 -3.08 4.48 12.44
C LEU A 86 -2.43 4.87 13.78
N HIS A 87 -3.26 5.30 14.73
CA HIS A 87 -2.82 5.71 16.07
C HIS A 87 -3.10 4.63 17.11
N ASN A 88 -2.52 4.82 18.31
CA ASN A 88 -2.71 3.94 19.46
C ASN A 88 -2.47 2.47 19.12
N VAL A 89 -1.42 2.21 18.33
CA VAL A 89 -1.08 0.86 17.91
C VAL A 89 -0.59 0.09 19.13
N ILE A 90 -1.37 -0.89 19.55
CA ILE A 90 -1.10 -1.76 20.69
C ILE A 90 -0.82 -3.16 20.16
N GLN A 91 0.24 -3.76 20.67
CA GLN A 91 0.53 -5.18 20.49
C GLN A 91 -0.04 -5.95 21.69
N THR A 92 -1.21 -6.56 21.53
CA THR A 92 -1.83 -7.33 22.62
C THR A 92 -1.25 -8.74 22.76
N LEU A 93 -0.72 -9.29 21.66
CA LEU A 93 -0.01 -10.57 21.58
C LEU A 93 1.13 -10.40 20.57
N GLY A 94 2.08 -11.34 20.53
CA GLY A 94 3.25 -11.28 19.63
C GLY A 94 2.91 -10.99 18.15
N THR A 95 1.73 -11.41 17.68
CA THR A 95 1.29 -11.25 16.29
C THR A 95 0.09 -10.33 16.10
N VAL A 96 -0.58 -9.93 17.19
CA VAL A 96 -1.83 -9.15 17.13
C VAL A 96 -1.54 -7.69 17.39
N LEU A 97 -1.44 -6.93 16.29
CA LEU A 97 -1.38 -5.48 16.31
C LEU A 97 -2.75 -4.90 16.04
N ARG A 98 -3.17 -3.94 16.87
CA ARG A 98 -4.43 -3.20 16.65
C ARG A 98 -4.26 -1.71 16.90
N GLY A 99 -5.02 -0.88 16.20
CA GLY A 99 -5.03 0.57 16.41
C GLY A 99 -6.30 1.21 15.88
N ASN A 100 -6.33 2.54 15.86
CA ASN A 100 -7.51 3.31 15.45
C ASN A 100 -7.10 4.31 14.36
N TRP A 101 -7.96 4.51 13.37
CA TRP A 101 -7.73 5.55 12.36
C TRP A 101 -7.72 6.94 12.99
N SER A 102 -6.70 7.73 12.67
CA SER A 102 -6.66 9.16 13.01
C SER A 102 -7.43 9.96 11.98
N ASN A 103 -8.01 11.10 12.36
CA ASN A 103 -8.54 12.07 11.39
C ASN A 103 -7.46 12.99 10.81
N GLU A 104 -6.22 12.88 11.30
CA GLU A 104 -5.09 13.66 10.82
C GLU A 104 -4.58 13.15 9.47
N ILE A 105 -4.00 14.07 8.70
CA ILE A 105 -3.24 13.73 7.50
C ILE A 105 -1.77 13.95 7.80
N LYS A 106 -0.94 12.94 7.53
CA LYS A 106 0.51 13.00 7.70
C LYS A 106 1.22 12.76 6.38
N VAL A 107 2.50 13.12 6.37
CA VAL A 107 3.38 13.00 5.20
C VAL A 107 4.65 12.28 5.63
N LEU A 108 5.13 11.38 4.79
CA LEU A 108 6.42 10.73 4.96
C LEU A 108 7.12 10.54 3.61
N ASN A 109 8.43 10.35 3.65
CA ASN A 109 9.19 9.97 2.47
C ASN A 109 8.91 8.51 2.11
N ILE A 110 8.71 8.21 0.83
CA ILE A 110 8.36 6.86 0.36
C ILE A 110 9.43 5.82 0.71
N SER A 111 10.70 6.23 0.80
CA SER A 111 11.79 5.33 1.23
C SER A 111 11.61 4.78 2.64
N MET A 112 10.78 5.40 3.48
CA MET A 112 10.45 4.91 4.81
C MET A 112 9.42 3.77 4.78
N VAL A 113 8.70 3.58 3.66
CA VAL A 113 7.70 2.52 3.55
C VAL A 113 8.40 1.18 3.34
N VAL A 114 8.21 0.27 4.29
CA VAL A 114 8.89 -1.03 4.36
C VAL A 114 8.09 -2.12 3.65
N ASP A 115 6.78 -2.19 3.92
CA ASP A 115 5.94 -3.22 3.31
C ASP A 115 4.46 -2.83 3.22
N ILE A 116 3.72 -3.58 2.40
CA ILE A 116 2.26 -3.55 2.31
C ILE A 116 1.70 -4.53 3.32
N ILE A 117 0.75 -4.07 4.13
CA ILE A 117 0.07 -4.86 5.14
C ILE A 117 -1.40 -5.06 4.79
N GLY A 118 -1.99 -6.13 5.29
CA GLY A 118 -3.45 -6.26 5.31
C GLY A 118 -4.02 -5.60 6.55
N ILE A 119 -5.31 -5.32 6.53
CA ILE A 119 -6.07 -5.02 7.75
C ILE A 119 -7.33 -5.87 7.79
N TRP A 120 -7.84 -6.08 8.99
CA TRP A 120 -9.16 -6.60 9.23
C TRP A 120 -9.90 -5.68 10.19
N SER A 121 -11.13 -5.31 9.83
CA SER A 121 -12.06 -4.59 10.69
C SER A 121 -13.33 -5.42 10.82
N PRO A 122 -13.82 -5.71 12.03
CA PRO A 122 -15.07 -6.44 12.23
C PRO A 122 -16.29 -5.75 11.62
N SER A 123 -16.26 -4.41 11.57
CA SER A 123 -17.30 -3.53 11.02
C SER A 123 -16.68 -2.17 10.67
N ASP A 124 -17.40 -1.35 9.90
CA ASP A 124 -16.93 -0.01 9.53
C ASP A 124 -16.80 0.93 10.74
N ASP A 125 -17.68 0.76 11.74
CA ASP A 125 -17.67 1.51 13.00
C ASP A 125 -16.80 0.85 14.10
N ALA A 126 -16.02 -0.17 13.75
CA ALA A 126 -15.23 -0.87 14.74
C ALA A 126 -14.19 0.05 15.36
N LYS A 127 -14.16 0.07 16.70
CA LYS A 127 -13.17 0.84 17.46
C LYS A 127 -11.74 0.41 17.16
N ASN A 128 -11.51 -0.87 16.87
CA ASN A 128 -10.19 -1.45 16.66
C ASN A 128 -10.04 -1.96 15.23
N ILE A 129 -8.96 -1.55 14.58
CA ILE A 129 -8.47 -2.10 13.31
C ILE A 129 -7.33 -3.05 13.60
N TYR A 130 -7.39 -4.26 13.06
CA TYR A 130 -6.36 -5.28 13.22
C TYR A 130 -5.42 -5.27 12.03
N ILE A 131 -4.12 -5.21 12.28
CA ILE A 131 -3.10 -5.26 11.23
C ILE A 131 -2.76 -6.72 10.95
N LEU A 132 -2.83 -7.11 9.68
CA LEU A 132 -2.46 -8.42 9.18
C LEU A 132 -1.08 -8.35 8.52
N ARG A 133 -0.07 -8.93 9.18
CA ARG A 133 1.28 -9.09 8.63
C ARG A 133 1.52 -10.54 8.24
N LYS A 134 2.36 -10.75 7.24
CA LYS A 134 2.95 -12.07 7.00
C LYS A 134 3.84 -12.43 8.20
N HIS A 135 3.74 -13.67 8.66
CA HIS A 135 4.59 -14.15 9.74
C HIS A 135 6.07 -14.13 9.29
N PRO A 136 7.02 -13.61 10.09
CA PRO A 136 8.43 -13.53 9.69
C PRO A 136 9.04 -14.91 9.37
N GLY A 137 8.50 -15.98 9.96
CA GLY A 137 8.82 -17.36 9.62
C GLY A 137 8.71 -17.71 8.12
N LEU A 138 7.87 -17.00 7.35
CA LEU A 138 7.77 -17.18 5.90
C LEU A 138 9.08 -16.89 5.17
N ALA A 139 9.91 -15.98 5.68
CA ALA A 139 11.22 -15.69 5.08
C ALA A 139 12.26 -16.79 5.32
N HIS A 140 11.96 -17.73 6.22
CA HIS A 140 12.83 -18.85 6.56
C HIS A 140 12.40 -20.15 5.87
N LEU A 141 11.30 -20.15 5.12
CA LEU A 141 10.88 -21.31 4.35
C LEU A 141 11.78 -21.48 3.14
N ASN A 142 12.27 -22.69 2.92
CA ASN A 142 12.93 -23.05 1.67
C ASN A 142 11.91 -23.21 0.52
N GLU A 143 12.38 -23.44 -0.71
CA GLU A 143 11.47 -23.54 -1.87
C GLU A 143 10.44 -24.66 -1.75
N GLU A 144 10.83 -25.82 -1.19
CA GLU A 144 9.96 -26.98 -0.95
C GLU A 144 8.88 -26.66 0.09
N GLU A 145 9.27 -26.06 1.21
CA GLU A 145 8.37 -25.64 2.29
C GLU A 145 7.43 -24.49 1.86
N SER A 146 7.85 -23.71 0.86
CA SER A 146 7.07 -22.57 0.36
C SER A 146 5.93 -22.98 -0.59
N GLY A 147 5.87 -24.24 -1.01
CA GLY A 147 4.81 -24.77 -1.90
C GLY A 147 4.81 -24.17 -3.31
N LYS A 148 5.91 -23.55 -3.75
CA LYS A 148 6.02 -22.95 -5.10
C LYS A 148 6.34 -23.95 -6.21
N ASN A 149 6.62 -25.22 -5.86
CA ASN A 149 7.06 -26.27 -6.77
C ASN A 149 5.99 -27.33 -7.06
N ASP A 150 4.71 -26.97 -7.06
CA ASP A 150 3.67 -27.82 -7.65
C ASP A 150 3.39 -27.29 -9.06
N GLY A 151 4.20 -27.73 -10.04
CA GLY A 151 4.05 -27.42 -11.46
C GLY A 151 2.77 -27.99 -12.09
N LEU A 152 1.61 -27.62 -11.56
CA LEU A 152 0.28 -28.07 -12.01
C LEU A 152 -0.59 -26.96 -12.62
N ASP A 153 -0.06 -25.75 -12.83
CA ASP A 153 -0.81 -24.61 -13.42
C ASP A 153 -0.59 -24.43 -14.93
N GLU A 154 -0.06 -25.43 -15.65
CA GLU A 154 0.05 -25.44 -17.13
C GLU A 154 -0.76 -26.56 -17.82
N LEU A 155 -1.91 -26.96 -17.27
CA LEU A 155 -2.86 -27.80 -18.00
C LEU A 155 -4.02 -26.97 -18.58
N GLU A 156 -3.80 -26.57 -19.84
CA GLU A 156 -4.78 -26.53 -20.95
C GLU A 156 -6.18 -25.93 -20.69
N TYR A 157 -6.33 -24.62 -20.91
CA TYR A 157 -7.57 -24.10 -21.53
C TYR A 157 -7.43 -24.14 -23.06
N GLY A 158 -7.25 -25.35 -23.58
CA GLY A 158 -7.33 -25.65 -25.00
C GLY A 158 -8.78 -25.91 -25.41
N ASN A 159 -9.36 -24.96 -26.12
CA ASN A 159 -10.21 -25.20 -27.29
C ASN A 159 -11.46 -26.10 -27.10
N ASN A 160 -12.61 -25.51 -26.76
CA ASN A 160 -13.92 -26.09 -27.09
C ASN A 160 -14.87 -25.00 -27.58
N GLY A 161 -14.90 -24.83 -28.89
CA GLY A 161 -15.77 -23.88 -29.58
C GLY A 161 -15.57 -23.92 -31.09
N LYS A 162 -15.53 -25.11 -31.69
CA LYS A 162 -15.82 -25.27 -33.12
C LYS A 162 -17.27 -25.70 -33.24
N GLU A 163 -18.10 -24.75 -33.68
CA GLU A 163 -19.40 -25.02 -34.29
C GLU A 163 -19.17 -25.98 -35.46
N VAL A 164 -19.87 -27.11 -35.41
CA VAL A 164 -20.04 -28.00 -36.55
C VAL A 164 -21.27 -27.49 -37.29
N GLU A 165 -21.06 -26.84 -38.44
CA GLU A 165 -22.12 -26.64 -39.43
C GLU A 165 -22.49 -28.02 -39.99
N GLU A 166 -23.73 -28.44 -39.77
CA GLU A 166 -24.35 -29.58 -40.44
C GLU A 166 -24.81 -29.12 -41.84
N GLU A 167 -24.16 -29.63 -42.89
CA GLU A 167 -24.76 -29.73 -44.22
C GLU A 167 -25.77 -30.88 -44.24
N LYS A 168 -27.03 -30.57 -44.55
CA LYS A 168 -27.95 -31.44 -45.32
C LYS A 168 -29.11 -30.66 -45.91
#